data_AF-A0A7C3MLJ5-F1
#
_entry.id   AF-A0A7C3MLJ5-F1
#
_cell.length_a   1.000
_cell.length_b   1.000
_cell.length_c   1.000
_cell.angle_alpha   90.00
_cell.angle_beta   90.00
_cell.angle_gamma   90.00
#
_symmetry.space_group_name_H-M   'P 1'
#
loop_
_entity.id
_entity.type
_entity.pdbx_description
1 polymer ?
#
loop_
_entity_poly.entity_id
_entity_poly.type
_entity_poly.pdbx_seq_one_letter_code
_entity_poly.pdbx_strand_id
1 'polypeptide(L)'
;SDSLSLQHVRERIAEMITTTEVMRSCLRAAEADAHKDARGVFMPARAPLDTARNLFPRLYPRMVEILQLNSSSHLMATPSEADMESALRPDIERYYAAAGADANERIALYRLAWDAAASAFAGRQVLYERFFFGDPVRMASALVDNTDLEPLVQRIKDFLKRTD
;
A
#
# COMPACT_ATOMS: atom_id res chain seq x y z
N SER A 1 6.56 20.47 10.49
CA SER A 1 6.49 19.46 11.57
C SER A 1 7.83 18.75 11.66
N ASP A 2 8.42 18.68 12.86
CA ASP A 2 9.68 17.96 13.13
C ASP A 2 9.51 16.43 13.06
N SER A 3 8.30 15.91 12.82
CA SER A 3 8.05 14.47 12.71
C SER A 3 8.84 13.77 11.59
N LEU A 4 9.20 14.49 10.52
CA LEU A 4 10.07 13.96 9.46
C LEU A 4 11.54 13.85 9.86
N SER A 5 11.97 14.43 10.99
CA SER A 5 13.32 14.18 11.53
C SER A 5 13.42 12.83 12.25
N LEU A 6 12.29 12.28 12.71
CA LEU A 6 12.22 10.99 13.39
C LEU A 6 12.48 9.83 12.41
N GLN A 7 13.54 9.06 12.65
CA GLN A 7 13.96 7.98 11.75
C GLN A 7 12.89 6.92 11.52
N HIS A 8 12.15 6.52 12.56
CA HIS A 8 11.09 5.52 12.45
C HIS A 8 9.90 5.99 11.60
N VAL A 9 9.61 7.30 11.58
CA VAL A 9 8.57 7.88 10.70
C VAL A 9 9.05 7.83 9.26
N ARG A 10 10.31 8.21 9.00
CA ARG A 10 10.92 8.17 7.66
C ARG A 10 10.98 6.76 7.10
N GLU A 11 11.35 5.78 7.92
CA GLU A 11 11.39 4.36 7.54
C GLU A 11 10.02 3.88 7.08
N ARG A 12 8.96 4.13 7.86
CA ARG A 12 7.60 3.74 7.48
C ARG A 12 7.09 4.46 6.23
N ILE A 13 7.43 5.74 6.06
CA ILE A 13 7.11 6.46 4.82
C ILE A 13 7.87 5.84 3.64
N ALA A 14 9.14 5.46 3.83
CA ALA A 14 9.91 4.77 2.80
C ALA A 14 9.30 3.42 2.41
N GLU A 15 8.70 2.68 3.35
CA GLU A 15 7.93 1.46 3.04
C GLU A 15 6.74 1.76 2.10
N MET A 16 5.98 2.84 2.36
CA MET A 16 4.84 3.24 1.51
C MET A 16 5.28 3.72 0.12
N ILE A 17 6.38 4.49 0.06
CA ILE A 17 6.97 4.95 -1.21
C ILE A 17 7.42 3.73 -2.02
N THR A 18 8.17 2.82 -1.41
CA THR A 18 8.68 1.62 -2.08
C THR A 18 7.54 0.74 -2.56
N THR A 19 6.49 0.55 -1.74
CA THR A 19 5.28 -0.17 -2.14
C THR A 19 4.67 0.42 -3.42
N THR A 20 4.53 1.75 -3.45
CA THR A 20 3.96 2.47 -4.60
C THR A 20 4.83 2.31 -5.86
N GLU A 21 6.15 2.48 -5.70
CA GLU A 21 7.09 2.35 -6.82
C GLU A 21 7.17 0.93 -7.37
N VAL A 22 7.06 -0.10 -6.52
CA VAL A 22 6.98 -1.49 -6.99
C VAL A 22 5.72 -1.72 -7.82
N MET A 23 4.55 -1.23 -7.39
CA MET A 23 3.31 -1.37 -8.17
C MET A 23 3.40 -0.63 -9.53
N ARG A 24 3.94 0.59 -9.55
CA ARG A 24 4.19 1.36 -10.78
C ARG A 24 5.16 0.64 -11.72
N SER A 25 6.22 0.06 -11.16
CA SER A 25 7.23 -0.69 -11.93
C SER A 25 6.63 -1.95 -12.54
N CYS A 26 5.81 -2.69 -11.79
CA CYS A 26 5.09 -3.86 -12.32
C CYS A 26 4.14 -3.47 -13.45
N LEU A 27 3.37 -2.38 -13.32
CA LEU A 27 2.48 -1.89 -14.38
C LEU A 27 3.29 -1.54 -15.64
N ARG A 28 4.35 -0.74 -15.48
CA ARG A 28 5.17 -0.32 -16.61
C ARG A 28 5.84 -1.50 -17.32
N ALA A 29 6.36 -2.46 -16.58
CA ALA A 29 6.94 -3.68 -17.16
C ALA A 29 5.87 -4.51 -17.89
N ALA A 30 4.66 -4.62 -17.33
CA ALA A 30 3.56 -5.31 -17.98
C ALA A 30 3.19 -4.69 -19.34
N GLU A 31 3.21 -3.36 -19.42
CA GLU A 31 2.92 -2.62 -20.65
C GLU A 31 4.09 -2.68 -21.66
N ALA A 32 5.33 -2.56 -21.18
CA ALA A 32 6.52 -2.59 -22.03
C ALA A 32 6.74 -3.95 -22.69
N ASP A 33 6.47 -5.03 -21.96
CA ASP A 33 6.64 -6.42 -22.41
C ASP A 33 5.35 -7.03 -22.97
N ALA A 34 4.36 -6.19 -23.27
CA ALA A 34 3.08 -6.62 -23.82
C ALA A 34 3.25 -7.30 -25.20
N HIS A 35 2.41 -8.30 -25.46
CA HIS A 35 2.51 -9.14 -26.65
C HIS A 35 1.11 -9.51 -27.18
N LYS A 36 1.04 -9.90 -28.45
CA LYS A 36 -0.20 -10.43 -29.02
C LYS A 36 -0.46 -11.86 -28.54
N ASP A 37 -1.69 -12.15 -28.15
CA ASP A 37 -2.15 -13.51 -27.91
C ASP A 37 -2.34 -14.28 -29.23
N ALA A 38 -2.72 -15.56 -29.14
CA ALA A 38 -2.96 -16.41 -30.32
C ALA A 38 -4.06 -15.89 -31.26
N ARG A 39 -4.91 -14.96 -30.80
CA ARG A 39 -5.98 -14.32 -31.57
C ARG A 39 -5.59 -12.93 -32.08
N GLY A 40 -4.34 -12.52 -31.86
CA GLY A 40 -3.82 -11.22 -32.27
C GLY A 40 -4.18 -10.07 -31.31
N VAL A 41 -4.80 -10.35 -30.17
CA VAL A 41 -5.17 -9.34 -29.17
C VAL A 41 -3.94 -8.97 -28.35
N PHE A 42 -3.64 -7.67 -28.24
CA PHE A 42 -2.50 -7.20 -27.46
C PHE A 42 -2.81 -7.27 -25.97
N MET A 43 -2.00 -8.03 -25.23
CA MET A 43 -2.17 -8.31 -23.81
C MET A 43 -0.92 -7.89 -23.04
N PRO A 44 -1.08 -7.29 -21.85
CA PRO A 44 0.05 -6.99 -20.99
C PRO A 44 0.79 -8.26 -20.56
N ALA A 45 2.09 -8.15 -20.31
CA ALA A 45 2.86 -9.28 -19.81
C ALA A 45 2.32 -9.77 -18.47
N ARG A 46 2.19 -11.09 -18.35
CA ARG A 46 1.58 -11.74 -17.18
C ARG A 46 2.47 -11.68 -15.94
N ALA A 47 3.77 -11.92 -16.08
CA ALA A 47 4.66 -12.05 -14.93
C ALA A 47 4.69 -10.81 -14.01
N PRO A 48 4.80 -9.56 -14.54
CA PRO A 48 4.73 -8.37 -13.68
C PRO A 48 3.36 -8.18 -13.03
N LEU A 49 2.27 -8.51 -13.73
CA LEU A 49 0.92 -8.44 -13.18
C LEU A 49 0.69 -9.46 -12.06
N ASP A 50 1.08 -10.72 -12.28
CA ASP A 50 0.90 -11.78 -11.29
C ASP A 50 1.81 -11.54 -10.05
N THR A 51 2.97 -10.89 -10.24
CA THR A 51 3.80 -10.37 -9.14
C THR A 51 3.04 -9.33 -8.31
N ALA A 52 2.49 -8.30 -8.95
CA ALA A 52 1.73 -7.26 -8.26
C ALA A 52 0.51 -7.84 -7.52
N ARG A 53 -0.24 -8.75 -8.17
CA ARG A 53 -1.42 -9.41 -7.61
C ARG A 53 -1.13 -10.24 -6.37
N ASN A 54 0.01 -10.93 -6.31
CA ASN A 54 0.40 -11.74 -5.14
C ASN A 54 1.06 -10.91 -4.03
N LEU A 55 1.63 -9.75 -4.37
CA LEU A 55 2.33 -8.90 -3.42
C LEU A 55 1.39 -7.91 -2.73
N PHE A 56 0.54 -7.22 -3.50
CA PHE A 56 -0.29 -6.11 -3.00
C PHE A 56 -1.23 -6.47 -1.83
N PRO A 57 -1.89 -7.65 -1.81
CA PRO A 57 -2.75 -8.04 -0.67
C PRO A 57 -2.04 -8.07 0.68
N ARG A 58 -0.71 -8.24 0.69
CA ARG A 58 0.14 -8.18 1.89
C ARG A 58 0.58 -6.76 2.22
N LEU A 59 0.80 -5.93 1.19
CA LEU A 59 1.28 -4.57 1.36
C LEU A 59 0.18 -3.59 1.76
N TYR A 60 -1.04 -3.76 1.24
CA TYR A 60 -2.14 -2.83 1.54
C TYR A 60 -2.49 -2.75 3.04
N PRO A 61 -2.67 -3.86 3.77
CA PRO A 61 -2.89 -3.80 5.22
C PRO A 61 -1.71 -3.14 5.97
N ARG A 62 -0.48 -3.32 5.49
CA ARG A 62 0.71 -2.68 6.07
C ARG A 62 0.70 -1.17 5.87
N MET A 63 0.27 -0.68 4.70
CA MET A 63 0.11 0.77 4.48
C MET A 63 -0.95 1.37 5.41
N VAL A 64 -2.06 0.67 5.64
CA VAL A 64 -3.08 1.07 6.62
C VAL A 64 -2.51 1.12 8.04
N GLU A 65 -1.76 0.09 8.44
CA GLU A 65 -1.09 0.05 9.73
C GLU A 65 -0.08 1.20 9.90
N ILE A 66 0.68 1.56 8.85
CA ILE A 66 1.61 2.69 8.89
C ILE A 66 0.87 4.00 9.17
N LEU A 67 -0.30 4.22 8.56
CA LEU A 67 -1.12 5.40 8.85
C LEU A 67 -1.57 5.42 10.32
N GLN A 68 -1.96 4.26 10.87
CA GLN A 68 -2.33 4.13 12.28
C GLN A 68 -1.16 4.42 13.22
N LEU A 69 0.02 3.83 12.94
CA LEU A 69 1.23 3.98 13.77
C LEU A 69 1.74 5.43 13.77
N ASN A 70 1.70 6.11 12.63
CA ASN A 70 2.18 7.48 12.52
C ASN A 70 1.16 8.51 13.03
N SER A 71 -0.14 8.19 13.02
CA SER A 71 -1.20 9.11 13.46
C SER A 71 -1.57 8.94 14.94
N SER A 72 -1.46 7.72 15.48
CA SER A 72 -1.74 7.36 16.87
C SER A 72 -3.09 7.92 17.36
N SER A 73 -3.13 8.55 18.53
CA SER A 73 -4.35 9.08 19.16
C SER A 73 -5.09 10.13 18.35
N HIS A 74 -4.44 10.79 17.37
CA HIS A 74 -5.12 11.78 16.53
C HIS A 74 -6.26 11.17 15.72
N LEU A 75 -6.17 9.88 15.35
CA LEU A 75 -7.28 9.19 14.67
C LEU A 75 -8.50 8.99 15.59
N MET A 76 -8.33 9.06 16.91
CA MET A 76 -9.46 8.99 17.85
C MET A 76 -9.92 10.37 18.32
N ALA A 77 -8.98 11.27 18.56
CA ALA A 77 -9.21 12.57 19.20
C ALA A 77 -9.34 13.72 18.18
N THR A 78 -9.95 13.47 17.02
CA THR A 78 -10.23 14.53 16.05
C THR A 78 -11.57 15.21 16.36
N PRO A 79 -11.62 16.53 16.59
CA PRO A 79 -12.88 17.27 16.74
C PRO A 79 -13.87 17.01 15.60
N SER A 80 -15.16 17.04 15.92
CA SER A 80 -16.24 16.99 14.94
C SER A 80 -16.55 18.38 14.39
N GLU A 81 -17.35 18.44 13.32
CA GLU A 81 -17.86 19.69 12.78
C GLU A 81 -18.73 20.44 13.81
N ALA A 82 -19.57 19.71 14.56
CA ALA A 82 -20.38 20.29 15.62
C ALA A 82 -19.53 20.94 16.74
N ASP A 83 -18.34 20.38 17.03
CA ASP A 83 -17.42 20.97 18.01
C ASP A 83 -16.88 22.33 17.52
N MET A 84 -16.65 22.46 16.21
CA MET A 84 -16.21 23.70 15.56
C MET A 84 -17.32 24.76 15.48
N GLU A 85 -18.58 24.37 15.57
CA GLU A 85 -19.73 25.29 15.66
C GLU A 85 -20.11 25.64 17.11
N SER A 86 -19.45 25.00 18.08
CA SER A 86 -19.73 25.17 19.50
C SER A 86 -18.87 26.26 20.16
N ALA A 87 -19.13 26.52 21.44
CA ALA A 87 -18.31 27.39 22.27
C ALA A 87 -16.84 26.90 22.42
N LEU A 88 -16.53 25.65 22.04
CA LEU A 88 -15.18 25.09 22.08
C LEU A 88 -14.30 25.56 20.92
N ARG A 89 -14.87 26.18 19.88
CA ARG A 89 -14.14 26.59 18.68
C ARG A 89 -12.85 27.37 18.98
N PRO A 90 -12.82 28.39 19.86
CA PRO A 90 -11.58 29.13 20.13
C PRO A 90 -10.48 28.26 20.75
N ASP A 91 -10.85 27.29 21.58
CA ASP A 91 -9.91 26.32 22.16
C ASP A 91 -9.41 25.34 21.11
N ILE A 92 -10.29 24.86 20.22
CA ILE A 92 -9.90 23.97 19.13
C ILE A 92 -8.94 24.69 18.17
N GLU A 93 -9.26 25.91 17.75
CA GLU A 93 -8.40 26.73 16.91
C GLU A 93 -7.01 26.94 17.55
N ARG A 94 -6.96 27.13 18.87
CA ARG A 94 -5.71 27.34 19.62
C ARG A 94 -4.89 26.06 19.80
N TYR A 95 -5.52 24.97 20.25
CA TYR A 95 -4.80 23.77 20.71
C TYR A 95 -4.66 22.71 19.61
N TYR A 96 -5.50 22.74 18.59
CA TYR A 96 -5.43 21.80 17.48
C TYR A 96 -4.58 22.31 16.32
N ALA A 97 -4.21 23.59 16.27
CA ALA A 97 -3.26 24.10 15.28
C ALA A 97 -1.90 23.38 15.36
N ALA A 98 -1.18 23.35 14.22
CA ALA A 98 0.17 22.83 14.12
C ALA A 98 1.12 23.89 13.57
N ALA A 99 2.44 23.66 13.67
CA ALA A 99 3.46 24.61 13.25
C ALA A 99 3.41 25.05 11.76
N GLY A 100 2.57 24.43 10.93
CA GLY A 100 2.39 24.80 9.53
C GLY A 100 1.00 24.49 8.97
N ALA A 101 0.00 24.35 9.83
CA ALA A 101 -1.39 24.14 9.43
C ALA A 101 -2.31 24.68 10.53
N ASP A 102 -3.40 25.32 10.14
CA ASP A 102 -4.43 25.73 11.11
C ASP A 102 -5.22 24.50 11.63
N ALA A 103 -6.12 24.74 12.59
CA ALA A 103 -6.92 23.66 13.17
C ALA A 103 -7.84 22.99 12.14
N ASN A 104 -8.42 23.74 11.20
CA ASN A 104 -9.33 23.19 10.19
C ASN A 104 -8.58 22.27 9.23
N GLU A 105 -7.43 22.72 8.73
CA GLU A 105 -6.56 21.94 7.84
C GLU A 105 -6.11 20.64 8.52
N ARG A 106 -5.72 20.72 9.80
CA ARG A 106 -5.28 19.54 10.56
C ARG A 106 -6.45 18.59 10.84
N ILE A 107 -7.63 19.09 11.20
CA ILE A 107 -8.84 18.29 11.39
C ILE A 107 -9.20 17.56 10.10
N ALA A 108 -9.24 18.28 8.96
CA ALA A 108 -9.54 17.70 7.66
C ALA A 108 -8.55 16.58 7.30
N LEU A 109 -7.26 16.79 7.53
CA LEU A 109 -6.23 15.78 7.29
C LEU A 109 -6.43 14.51 8.13
N TYR A 110 -6.68 14.65 9.44
CA TYR A 110 -6.90 13.47 10.29
C TYR A 110 -8.24 12.79 10.05
N ARG A 111 -9.27 13.51 9.58
CA ARG A 111 -10.51 12.89 9.12
C ARG A 111 -10.30 12.05 7.88
N LEU A 112 -9.52 12.52 6.91
CA LEU A 112 -9.11 11.72 5.75
C LEU A 112 -8.32 10.48 6.18
N ALA A 113 -7.34 10.66 7.07
CA ALA A 113 -6.55 9.53 7.58
C ALA A 113 -7.42 8.52 8.35
N TRP A 114 -8.40 8.98 9.12
CA TRP A 114 -9.36 8.12 9.81
C TRP A 114 -10.19 7.31 8.82
N ASP A 115 -10.70 7.93 7.76
CA ASP A 115 -11.53 7.21 6.79
C ASP A 115 -10.73 6.23 5.94
N ALA A 116 -9.44 6.51 5.72
CA ALA A 116 -8.52 5.60 5.04
C ALA A 116 -8.04 4.42 5.91
N ALA A 117 -8.01 4.57 7.24
CA ALA A 117 -7.28 3.63 8.10
C ALA A 117 -8.04 3.08 9.31
N ALA A 118 -9.13 3.71 9.76
CA ALA A 118 -9.81 3.37 11.02
C ALA A 118 -11.33 3.24 10.91
N SER A 119 -11.94 3.70 9.82
CA SER A 119 -13.38 3.62 9.62
C SER A 119 -13.87 2.22 9.25
N ALA A 120 -15.20 2.03 9.29
CA ALA A 120 -15.83 0.83 8.74
C ALA A 120 -15.53 0.67 7.24
N PHE A 121 -15.40 1.79 6.51
CA PHE A 121 -14.99 1.80 5.11
C PHE A 121 -13.54 1.30 4.97
N ALA A 122 -12.60 1.80 5.78
CA ALA A 122 -11.22 1.33 5.80
C ALA A 122 -11.14 -0.19 6.06
N GLY A 123 -11.87 -0.68 7.06
CA GLY A 123 -11.93 -2.11 7.39
C GLY A 123 -12.45 -2.95 6.23
N ARG A 124 -13.53 -2.51 5.56
CA ARG A 124 -14.03 -3.15 4.34
C ARG A 124 -13.02 -3.11 3.21
N GLN A 125 -12.30 -2.00 3.03
CA GLN A 125 -11.32 -1.87 1.95
C GLN A 125 -10.13 -2.81 2.16
N VAL A 126 -9.63 -2.94 3.40
CA VAL A 126 -8.60 -3.93 3.74
C VAL A 126 -9.07 -5.35 3.41
N LEU A 127 -10.33 -5.69 3.74
CA LEU A 127 -10.90 -7.00 3.41
C LEU A 127 -11.01 -7.21 1.89
N TYR A 128 -11.45 -6.18 1.16
CA TYR A 128 -11.55 -6.20 -0.28
C TYR A 128 -10.19 -6.45 -0.93
N GLU A 129 -9.18 -5.64 -0.64
CA GLU A 129 -7.85 -5.78 -1.27
C GLU A 129 -7.19 -7.12 -0.93
N ARG A 130 -7.49 -7.69 0.25
CA ARG A 130 -6.98 -9.00 0.66
C ARG A 130 -7.49 -10.14 -0.23
N PHE A 131 -8.73 -10.05 -0.71
CA PHE A 131 -9.42 -11.15 -1.39
C PHE A 131 -9.92 -10.79 -2.79
N PHE A 132 -9.65 -9.59 -3.30
CA PHE A 132 -10.15 -9.12 -4.59
C PHE A 132 -9.79 -10.05 -5.74
N PHE A 133 -8.57 -10.58 -5.73
CA PHE A 133 -8.09 -11.52 -6.75
C PHE A 133 -8.34 -13.00 -6.41
N GLY A 134 -8.96 -13.29 -5.26
CA GLY A 134 -9.24 -14.63 -4.75
C GLY A 134 -8.48 -14.97 -3.48
N ASP A 135 -8.54 -16.25 -3.09
CA ASP A 135 -7.79 -16.81 -1.97
C ASP A 135 -6.26 -16.66 -2.24
N PRO A 136 -5.49 -15.99 -1.35
CA PRO A 136 -4.05 -15.81 -1.51
C PRO A 136 -3.27 -17.12 -1.69
N VAL A 137 -3.70 -18.21 -1.06
CA VAL A 137 -3.03 -19.51 -1.20
C VAL A 137 -3.22 -20.04 -2.62
N ARG A 138 -4.44 -19.98 -3.14
CA ARG A 138 -4.73 -20.41 -4.52
C ARG A 138 -4.03 -19.52 -5.54
N MET A 139 -3.94 -18.22 -5.27
CA MET A 139 -3.19 -17.28 -6.11
C MET A 139 -1.70 -17.61 -6.17
N ALA A 140 -1.09 -17.92 -5.03
CA ALA A 140 0.31 -18.29 -4.95
C ALA A 140 0.57 -19.63 -5.65
N SER A 141 -0.29 -20.64 -5.46
CA SER A 141 -0.23 -21.90 -6.19
C SER A 141 -0.31 -21.68 -7.70
N ALA A 142 -1.29 -20.89 -8.17
CA ALA A 142 -1.42 -20.57 -9.58
C ALA A 142 -0.19 -19.83 -10.15
N LEU A 143 0.48 -18.98 -9.36
CA LEU A 143 1.73 -18.36 -9.80
C LEU A 143 2.83 -19.40 -10.04
N VAL A 144 2.99 -20.34 -9.13
CA VAL A 144 3.97 -21.44 -9.26
C VAL A 144 3.62 -22.33 -10.45
N ASP A 145 2.37 -22.77 -10.56
CA ASP A 145 1.91 -23.67 -11.62
C ASP A 145 2.06 -23.05 -13.02
N ASN A 146 1.99 -21.72 -13.13
CA ASN A 146 2.13 -21.00 -14.40
C ASN A 146 3.57 -20.49 -14.67
N THR A 147 4.53 -20.77 -13.79
CA THR A 147 5.93 -20.39 -13.98
C THR A 147 6.73 -21.60 -14.45
N ASP A 148 7.40 -21.51 -15.61
CA ASP A 148 8.34 -22.55 -16.03
C ASP A 148 9.59 -22.53 -15.14
N LEU A 149 9.68 -23.52 -14.25
CA LEU A 149 10.78 -23.67 -13.30
C LEU A 149 11.96 -24.44 -13.87
N GLU A 150 11.81 -25.15 -15.01
CA GLU A 150 12.87 -26.01 -15.54
C GLU A 150 14.15 -25.23 -15.86
N PRO A 151 14.11 -24.02 -16.47
CA PRO A 151 15.32 -23.23 -16.70
C PRO A 151 16.03 -22.82 -15.40
N LEU A 152 15.26 -22.54 -14.35
CA LEU A 152 15.81 -22.17 -13.03
C LEU A 152 16.48 -23.37 -12.37
N VAL A 153 15.82 -24.53 -12.40
CA VAL A 153 16.37 -25.80 -11.90
C VAL A 153 17.64 -26.19 -12.68
N GLN A 154 17.62 -26.05 -14.00
CA GLN A 154 18.77 -26.38 -14.84
C GLN A 154 19.96 -25.48 -14.54
N ARG A 155 19.75 -24.17 -14.34
CA ARG A 155 20.81 -23.24 -13.93
C ARG A 155 21.48 -23.66 -12.62
N ILE A 156 20.72 -24.17 -11.65
CA ILE A 156 21.26 -24.71 -10.39
C ILE A 156 22.07 -25.99 -10.66
N LYS A 157 21.52 -26.93 -11.44
CA LYS A 157 22.22 -28.18 -11.81
C LYS A 157 23.55 -27.89 -12.51
N ASP A 158 23.57 -26.90 -13.41
CA ASP A 158 24.78 -26.52 -14.14
C ASP A 158 25.81 -25.88 -13.21
N PHE A 159 25.37 -25.02 -12.29
CA PHE A 159 26.25 -24.43 -11.28
C PHE A 159 26.88 -25.49 -10.37
N LEU A 160 26.13 -26.50 -9.94
CA LEU A 160 26.65 -27.59 -9.11
C LEU A 160 27.65 -28.51 -9.85
N LYS A 161 27.64 -28.52 -11.18
CA LYS A 161 28.56 -29.30 -12.02
C LYS A 161 29.84 -28.54 -12.39
N ARG A 162 29.93 -27.26 -12.05
CA ARG A 162 31.13 -26.45 -12.29
C ARG A 162 32.29 -26.99 -11.47
N THR A 163 33.43 -27.15 -12.12
CA THR A 163 34.68 -27.71 -11.55
C THR A 163 35.75 -26.65 -11.31
N ASP A 164 35.41 -25.37 -11.51
CA ASP A 164 36.18 -24.19 -11.11
C ASP A 164 36.19 -23.99 -9.58
#